data_AF-A0A2D8U5V0-F1
#
_entry.id   AF-A0A2D8U5V0-F1
#
_cell.length_a   1.000
_cell.length_b   1.000
_cell.length_c   1.000
_cell.angle_alpha   90.00
_cell.angle_beta   90.00
_cell.angle_gamma   90.00
#
_symmetry.space_group_name_H-M   'P 1'
#
loop_
_entity.id
_entity.type
_entity.pdbx_description
1 polymer ?
#
loop_
_entity_poly.entity_id
_entity_poly.type
_entity_poly.pdbx_seq_one_letter_code
_entity_poly.pdbx_strand_id
1 'polypeptide(L)' 'TAEGHATIFLEESLEEGRSITMDVIEAGGQGFIVSLTESMGSSSVRTARIDLDDSPLPLMEFIRTAVKNANQEQGTWWN' A
#
# COMPACT_ATOMS: atom_id res chain seq x y z
N THR A 1 7.39 -18.88 4.05
CA THR A 1 6.37 -17.82 4.24
C THR A 1 7.09 -16.63 4.82
N ALA A 2 7.18 -15.52 4.08
CA ALA A 2 7.85 -14.33 4.57
C ALA A 2 7.02 -13.76 5.73
N GLU A 3 7.44 -14.03 6.96
CA GLU A 3 6.83 -13.49 8.17
C GLU A 3 6.99 -11.97 8.15
N GLY A 4 5.96 -11.24 7.72
CA GLY A 4 6.02 -9.78 7.56
C GLY A 4 5.51 -9.22 6.23
N HIS A 5 4.88 -10.02 5.38
CA HIS A 5 4.25 -9.52 4.15
C HIS A 5 2.71 -9.48 4.27
N ALA A 6 2.10 -8.38 3.88
CA ALA A 6 0.65 -8.24 3.74
C ALA A 6 0.31 -7.55 2.41
N THR A 7 -0.79 -7.95 1.79
CA THR A 7 -1.32 -7.28 0.58
C THR A 7 -2.78 -6.93 0.77
N ILE A 8 -3.14 -5.71 0.39
CA ILE A 8 -4.51 -5.21 0.33
C ILE A 8 -4.85 -4.98 -1.14
N PHE A 9 -5.84 -5.71 -1.66
CA PHE A 9 -6.41 -5.44 -2.98
C PHE A 9 -7.54 -4.43 -2.84
N LEU A 10 -7.48 -3.35 -3.61
CA LEU A 10 -8.50 -2.29 -3.61
C LEU A 10 -9.53 -2.47 -4.73
N GLU A 11 -9.23 -3.32 -5.71
CA GLU A 11 -10.13 -3.68 -6.82
C GLU A 11 -10.04 -5.18 -7.13
N GLU A 12 -11.09 -5.73 -7.75
CA GLU A 12 -11.18 -7.16 -8.08
C GLU A 12 -10.35 -7.58 -9.31
N SER A 13 -10.02 -6.63 -10.20
CA SER A 13 -9.20 -6.91 -11.39
C SER A 13 -7.74 -7.12 -11.00
N LEU A 14 -7.17 -8.31 -11.23
CA LEU A 14 -5.76 -8.57 -10.95
C LEU A 14 -4.82 -7.95 -12.00
N GLU A 15 -5.33 -7.61 -13.19
CA GLU A 15 -4.52 -7.07 -14.30
C GLU A 15 -4.43 -5.54 -14.28
N GLU A 16 -5.49 -4.87 -13.85
CA GLU A 16 -5.57 -3.39 -13.80
C GLU A 16 -5.83 -2.85 -12.40
N GLY A 17 -6.19 -3.72 -11.45
CA GLY A 17 -6.59 -3.30 -10.13
C GLY A 17 -5.44 -2.80 -9.29
N ARG A 18 -5.80 -1.91 -8.38
CA ARG A 18 -4.87 -1.27 -7.47
C ARG A 18 -4.66 -2.13 -6.22
N SER A 19 -3.43 -2.28 -5.79
CA SER A 19 -3.07 -3.00 -4.57
C SER A 19 -2.05 -2.22 -3.74
N ILE A 20 -1.99 -2.55 -2.45
CA ILE A 20 -0.98 -2.07 -1.52
C ILE A 20 -0.29 -3.30 -0.95
N THR A 21 1.02 -3.43 -1.17
CA THR A 21 1.83 -4.40 -0.43
C THR A 21 2.52 -3.70 0.74
N MET A 22 2.63 -4.41 1.85
CA MET A 22 3.37 -4.01 3.04
C MET A 22 4.37 -5.09 3.37
N ASP A 23 5.64 -4.71 3.45
CA ASP A 23 6.75 -5.59 3.82
C ASP A 23 7.42 -5.06 5.09
N VAL A 24 7.48 -5.86 6.14
CA VAL A 24 8.26 -5.55 7.34
C VAL A 24 9.74 -5.68 6.99
N ILE A 25 10.47 -4.58 7.11
CA ILE A 25 11.89 -4.49 6.77
C ILE A 25 12.76 -4.66 8.02
N GLU A 26 12.25 -4.22 9.16
CA GLU A 26 12.93 -4.31 10.46
C GLU A 26 11.89 -4.56 11.54
N ALA A 27 12.17 -5.53 12.41
CA ALA A 27 11.35 -5.88 13.56
C ALA A 27 12.24 -6.19 14.77
N GLY A 28 12.16 -5.35 15.79
CA GLY A 28 12.77 -5.57 17.12
C GLY A 28 13.83 -4.55 17.52
N GLY A 29 14.07 -4.43 18.82
CA GLY A 29 15.10 -3.58 19.44
C GLY A 29 14.83 -2.08 19.43
N GLN A 30 14.40 -1.52 18.30
CA GLN A 30 14.13 -0.09 18.10
C GLN A 30 12.84 0.22 17.33
N GLY A 31 12.09 -0.80 16.91
CA GLY A 31 10.73 -0.63 16.41
C GLY A 31 10.33 -1.52 15.23
N PHE A 32 9.27 -1.10 14.55
CA PHE A 32 8.79 -1.72 13.31
C PHE A 32 8.89 -0.74 12.13
N ILE A 33 9.77 -1.07 11.17
CA ILE A 33 9.86 -0.31 9.92
C ILE A 33 9.25 -1.13 8.79
N VAL A 34 8.31 -0.52 8.07
CA VAL A 34 7.61 -1.14 6.94
C VAL A 34 7.89 -0.42 5.62
N SER A 35 7.95 -1.19 4.55
CA SER A 35 7.87 -0.71 3.16
C SER A 35 6.42 -0.83 2.72
N LEU A 36 5.85 0.24 2.20
CA LEU A 36 4.57 0.21 1.50
C LEU A 36 4.80 0.43 0.02
N THR A 37 4.19 -0.41 -0.80
CA THR A 37 4.17 -0.24 -2.26
C THR A 37 2.73 -0.25 -2.74
N GLU A 38 2.31 0.84 -3.37
CA GLU A 38 1.08 0.91 -4.14
C GLU A 38 1.39 0.51 -5.58
N SER A 39 0.58 -0.40 -6.12
CA SER A 39 0.73 -0.90 -7.49
C SER A 39 -0.60 -0.85 -8.24
N MET A 40 -0.53 -0.66 -9.56
CA MET A 40 -1.64 -0.87 -10.51
C MET A 40 -1.24 -2.04 -11.40
N GLY A 41 -1.95 -3.16 -11.28
CA GLY A 41 -1.52 -4.42 -11.89
C GLY A 41 -0.08 -4.75 -11.47
N SER A 42 0.81 -4.90 -12.45
CA SER A 42 2.24 -5.19 -12.23
C SER A 42 3.14 -3.97 -12.01
N SER A 43 2.61 -2.75 -12.14
CA SER A 43 3.40 -1.51 -12.07
C SER A 43 3.32 -0.87 -10.70
N SER A 44 4.45 -0.63 -10.06
CA SER A 44 4.51 0.19 -8.85
C SER A 44 4.36 1.67 -9.20
N VAL A 45 3.47 2.37 -8.50
CA VAL A 45 3.15 3.78 -8.74
C VAL A 45 3.47 4.68 -7.55
N ARG A 46 3.58 4.11 -6.35
CA ARG A 46 4.02 4.84 -5.16
C ARG A 46 4.68 3.91 -4.16
N THR A 47 5.75 4.39 -3.53
CA THR A 47 6.44 3.67 -2.44
C THR A 47 6.64 4.59 -1.25
N ALA A 48 6.58 4.03 -0.04
CA ALA A 48 6.94 4.74 1.18
C ALA A 48 7.64 3.79 2.16
N ARG A 49 8.59 4.33 2.93
CA ARG A 49 9.18 3.65 4.09
C ARG A 49 8.67 4.36 5.34
N ILE A 50 8.11 3.61 6.28
CA ILE A 50 7.44 4.18 7.45
C ILE A 50 7.97 3.49 8.70
N ASP A 51 8.41 4.31 9.64
CA ASP A 51 8.65 3.90 11.01
C ASP A 51 7.33 3.95 11.79
N LEU A 52 6.85 2.79 12.24
CA LEU A 52 5.58 2.69 12.95
C LEU A 52 5.69 3.04 14.44
N ASP A 53 6.90 3.10 14.99
CA ASP A 53 7.13 3.45 16.39
C ASP A 53 6.96 4.94 16.63
N ASP A 54 7.31 5.78 15.64
CA ASP A 54 7.07 7.22 15.67
C ASP A 54 5.58 7.56 15.55
N SER A 55 4.90 6.99 14.55
CA SER A 55 3.46 7.19 14.36
C SER A 55 2.85 6.24 13.33
N PRO A 56 1.63 5.72 13.56
CA PRO A 56 0.89 4.98 12.54
C PRO A 56 0.18 5.90 11.52
N LEU A 57 0.18 7.23 11.72
CA LEU A 57 -0.54 8.16 10.84
C LEU A 57 -0.08 8.11 9.38
N PRO A 58 1.23 8.08 9.05
CA PRO A 58 1.69 8.00 7.67
C PRO A 58 1.20 6.73 6.96
N LEU A 59 1.10 5.60 7.68
CA LEU A 59 0.54 4.35 7.14
C LEU A 59 -0.92 4.54 6.74
N MET A 60 -1.73 5.13 7.63
CA MET A 60 -3.14 5.39 7.37
C MET A 60 -3.36 6.40 6.23
N GLU A 61 -2.51 7.42 6.11
CA GLU A 61 -2.57 8.39 5.02
C GLU A 61 -2.21 7.75 3.67
N PHE A 62 -1.20 6.88 3.64
CA PHE A 62 -0.84 6.12 2.45
C PHE A 62 -2.03 5.28 1.97
N ILE A 63 -2.62 4.48 2.88
CA ILE A 63 -3.78 3.64 2.55
C ILE A 63 -4.96 4.50 2.09
N ARG A 64 -5.30 5.57 2.81
CA ARG A 64 -6.38 6.48 2.44
C ARG A 64 -6.19 7.06 1.04
N THR A 65 -4.96 7.44 0.69
CA THR A 65 -4.66 8.02 -0.62
C THR A 65 -4.80 6.99 -1.72
N ALA A 66 -4.36 5.75 -1.49
CA ALA A 66 -4.53 4.67 -2.45
C ALA A 66 -6.01 4.33 -2.71
N VAL A 67 -6.84 4.31 -1.66
CA VAL A 67 -8.30 4.15 -1.78
C VAL A 67 -8.93 5.30 -2.60
N LYS A 68 -8.50 6.54 -2.36
CA LYS A 68 -8.99 7.68 -3.15
C LYS A 68 -8.62 7.56 -4.64
N ASN A 69 -7.38 7.15 -4.93
CA ASN A 69 -6.91 6.97 -6.30
C ASN A 69 -7.72 5.91 -7.04
N ALA A 70 -7.96 4.75 -6.40
CA ALA A 70 -8.80 3.68 -6.97
C ALA A 70 -10.19 4.22 -7.36
N ASN A 71 -10.84 4.96 -6.46
CA ASN A 71 -12.17 5.53 -6.72
C ASN A 71 -12.17 6.57 -7.85
N GLN A 72 -11.10 7.36 -8.02
CA GLN A 72 -11.01 8.35 -9.10
C GLN A 72 -10.82 7.69 -10.47
N GLU A 73 -10.05 6.61 -10.53
CA GLU A 73 -9.81 5.83 -11.76
C GLU A 73 -11.07 5.11 -12.22
N GLN A 74 -11.87 4.56 -11.30
CA GLN A 74 -13.20 4.04 -11.64
C GLN A 74 -14.11 5.12 -12.22
N GLY A 75 -14.03 6.36 -11.73
CA GLY A 75 -14.82 7.49 -12.23
C GLY A 75 -14.51 7.90 -13.67
N THR A 76 -13.37 7.48 -14.23
CA THR A 76 -12.91 7.90 -15.57
C THR A 76 -13.30 6.94 -16.70
N TRP A 77 -13.89 5.77 -16.40
CA TRP A 77 -14.26 4.78 -17.42
C TRP A 77 -15.63 4.99 -18.09
N TRP A 78 -16.47 5.89 -17.57
CA TRP A 78 -17.82 6.17 -18.10
C TRP A 78 -17.97 7.51 -18.83
N ASN A 79 -16.88 8.27 -19.02
CA ASN A 79 -16.90 9.57 -19.72
C ASN A 79 -16.29 9.49 -21.12
#